data_AF-A0A101E850-F1
#
_entry.id   AF-A0A101E850-F1
#
_cell.length_a   1.000
_cell.length_b   1.000
_cell.length_c   1.000
_cell.angle_alpha   90.00
_cell.angle_beta   90.00
_cell.angle_gamma   90.00
#
_symmetry.space_group_name_H-M   'P 1'
#
loop_
_entity.id
_entity.type
_entity.pdbx_description
1 polymer ?
#
loop_
_entity_poly.entity_id
_entity_poly.type
_entity_poly.pdbx_seq_one_letter_code
_entity_poly.pdbx_strand_id
1 'polypeptide(L)' 'MIKNIDLVGLYADEALNYLKATGLNYKLLFTPNSGSEHPYEKMRVVRQKKLSKETIELVLVSEITFNYGKGGGNGGL' A
#
# COMPACT_ATOMS: atom_id res chain seq x y z
N MET A 1 8.19 2.44 -21.73
CA MET A 1 8.57 1.41 -20.73
C MET A 1 8.13 1.88 -19.36
N ILE A 2 7.19 1.19 -18.72
CA ILE A 2 6.83 1.47 -17.33
C ILE A 2 7.96 0.92 -16.46
N LYS A 3 8.72 1.82 -15.80
CA LYS A 3 9.74 1.45 -14.82
C LYS A 3 9.09 0.54 -13.77
N ASN A 4 9.82 -0.42 -13.21
CA ASN A 4 9.34 -1.13 -12.02
C ASN A 4 9.16 -0.10 -10.90
N ILE A 5 7.91 0.26 -10.60
CA ILE A 5 7.56 1.19 -9.54
C ILE A 5 7.32 0.34 -8.29
N ASP A 6 8.06 0.60 -7.22
CA ASP A 6 7.78 0.06 -5.89
C ASP A 6 7.30 1.21 -5.01
N LEU A 7 6.02 1.18 -4.62
CA LEU A 7 5.39 2.18 -3.76
C LEU A 7 5.32 1.71 -2.30
N VAL A 8 5.81 0.51 -1.97
CA VAL A 8 5.78 -0.02 -0.61
C VAL A 8 6.65 0.83 0.31
N GLY A 9 6.13 1.17 1.49
CA GLY A 9 6.76 2.02 2.49
C GLY A 9 6.43 3.52 2.37
N LEU A 10 5.92 3.96 1.22
CA LEU A 10 5.48 5.35 1.04
C LEU A 10 4.19 5.64 1.79
N TYR A 11 4.00 6.92 2.11
CA TYR A 11 2.69 7.39 2.56
C TYR A 11 1.67 7.38 1.42
N ALA A 12 0.40 7.26 1.79
CA ALA A 12 -0.68 7.06 0.84
C ALA A 12 -0.88 8.26 -0.11
N ASP A 13 -0.53 9.46 0.30
CA ASP A 13 -0.54 10.68 -0.52
C ASP A 13 0.60 10.69 -1.54
N GLU A 14 1.82 10.33 -1.13
CA GLU A 14 2.99 10.19 -2.00
C GLU A 14 2.74 9.15 -3.09
N ALA A 15 2.28 7.96 -2.68
CA ALA A 15 1.98 6.87 -3.61
C ALA A 15 0.90 7.27 -4.62
N LEU A 16 -0.13 8.01 -4.21
CA LEU A 16 -1.16 8.51 -5.12
C LEU A 16 -0.65 9.58 -6.07
N ASN A 17 0.18 10.50 -5.61
CA ASN A 17 0.76 11.53 -6.46
C ASN A 17 1.60 10.89 -7.58
N TYR A 18 2.36 9.83 -7.27
CA TYR A 18 3.07 9.03 -8.27
C TYR A 18 2.12 8.32 -9.24
N LEU A 19 1.08 7.64 -8.75
CA LEU A 19 0.12 6.95 -9.61
C LEU A 19 -0.62 7.92 -10.55
N LYS A 20 -0.99 9.11 -10.06
CA LYS A 20 -1.59 10.18 -10.88
C LYS A 20 -0.62 10.69 -11.95
N ALA A 21 0.64 10.94 -11.58
CA ALA A 21 1.66 11.42 -12.52
C ALA A 21 1.99 10.40 -13.63
N THR A 22 1.84 9.11 -13.34
CA THR A 22 2.09 8.02 -14.31
C THR A 22 0.90 7.70 -15.20
N GLY A 23 -0.30 8.20 -14.88
CA GLY A 23 -1.53 7.89 -15.61
C GLY A 23 -1.99 6.44 -15.46
N LEU A 24 -1.43 5.69 -14.49
CA LEU A 24 -1.79 4.30 -14.26
C LEU A 24 -3.13 4.21 -13.52
N ASN A 25 -3.94 3.21 -13.89
CA ASN A 25 -5.12 2.88 -13.13
C ASN A 25 -4.70 2.33 -11.76
N TYR A 26 -5.46 2.63 -10.71
CA TYR A 26 -5.14 2.14 -9.38
C TYR A 26 -6.38 1.78 -8.57
N LYS A 27 -6.17 0.88 -7.61
CA LYS A 27 -7.16 0.45 -6.63
C LYS A 27 -6.55 0.49 -5.24
N LEU A 28 -7.24 1.12 -4.30
CA LEU A 28 -6.80 1.19 -2.91
C LEU A 28 -7.59 0.18 -2.08
N LEU A 29 -6.88 -0.63 -1.30
CA LEU A 29 -7.45 -1.51 -0.29
C LEU A 29 -7.02 -1.02 1.09
N PHE A 30 -8.00 -0.64 1.89
CA PHE A 30 -7.78 -0.23 3.27
C PHE A 30 -7.94 -1.44 4.17
N THR A 31 -6.97 -1.71 5.04
CA THR A 31 -7.13 -2.72 6.10
C THR A 31 -7.57 -1.99 7.38
N PRO A 32 -8.85 -2.07 7.78
CA PRO A 32 -9.31 -1.50 9.03
C PRO A 32 -8.82 -2.38 10.18
N ASN A 33 -7.95 -1.86 11.03
CA ASN A 33 -7.76 -2.44 12.35
C ASN A 33 -8.56 -1.59 13.32
N SER A 34 -9.74 -2.10 13.69
CA SER A 34 -10.48 -1.67 14.88
C SER A 34 -11.07 -0.25 14.82
N GLY A 35 -12.26 -0.13 14.24
CA GLY A 35 -13.32 0.83 14.65
C GLY A 35 -13.04 2.33 14.65
N SER A 36 -11.84 2.77 14.24
CA SER A 36 -11.40 4.16 14.35
C SER A 36 -11.19 4.73 12.95
N GLU A 37 -11.64 5.96 12.71
CA GLU A 37 -11.33 6.70 11.49
C GLU A 37 -9.80 6.80 11.37
N HIS A 38 -9.25 6.08 10.40
CA HIS A 38 -7.83 6.16 10.09
C HIS A 38 -7.65 7.31 9.09
N PRO A 39 -7.04 8.44 9.49
CA PRO A 39 -6.81 9.53 8.56
C PRO A 39 -5.88 9.05 7.45
N TYR A 40 -6.28 9.29 6.20
CA TYR A 40 -5.58 8.84 4.99
C TYR A 40 -4.10 9.25 4.98
N GLU A 41 -3.80 10.44 5.52
CA GLU A 41 -2.45 11.01 5.65
C GLU A 41 -1.53 10.20 6.56
N LYS A 42 -2.09 9.38 7.46
CA LYS A 42 -1.32 8.49 8.35
C LYS A 42 -1.31 7.05 7.85
N MET A 43 -1.69 6.80 6.61
CA MET A 43 -1.65 5.47 6.02
C MET A 43 -0.39 5.28 5.18
N ARG A 44 0.15 4.07 5.25
CA ARG A 44 1.31 3.64 4.48
C ARG A 44 0.98 2.44 3.61
N VAL A 45 1.63 2.39 2.45
CA VAL A 45 1.57 1.24 1.57
C VAL A 45 2.40 0.11 2.17
N VAL A 46 1.78 -1.01 2.49
CA VAL A 46 2.48 -2.21 2.99
C VAL A 46 2.62 -3.29 1.92
N ARG A 47 1.82 -3.21 0.87
CA ARG A 47 1.82 -4.17 -0.22
C ARG A 47 1.33 -3.52 -1.50
N GLN A 48 1.97 -3.90 -2.59
CA GLN A 48 1.58 -3.53 -3.95
C GLN A 48 1.34 -4.81 -4.76
N LYS A 49 0.33 -4.78 -5.63
CA LYS A 49 0.06 -5.85 -6.59
C LYS A 49 -0.32 -5.27 -7.94
N LYS A 50 0.35 -5.73 -9.01
CA LYS A 50 -0.07 -5.42 -10.38
C LYS A 50 -1.23 -6.34 -10.78
N LEU A 51 -2.35 -5.74 -11.16
CA LEU A 51 -3.51 -6.43 -11.71
C LEU A 51 -3.49 -6.39 -13.25
N SER A 52 -4.52 -6.98 -13.87
CA SER A 52 -4.72 -6.88 -15.32
C SER A 52 -5.01 -5.43 -15.74
N LYS A 53 -4.80 -5.11 -17.03
CA LYS A 53 -5.06 -3.78 -17.61
C LYS A 53 -4.30 -2.62 -16.95
N GLU A 54 -3.03 -2.84 -16.61
CA GLU A 54 -2.15 -1.80 -16.04
C GLU A 54 -2.66 -1.17 -14.73
N THR A 55 -3.50 -1.90 -13.99
CA THR A 55 -4.01 -1.44 -12.71
C THR A 55 -3.06 -1.83 -11.57
N ILE A 56 -2.72 -0.88 -10.70
CA ILE A 56 -1.93 -1.12 -9.49
C ILE A 56 -2.85 -1.15 -8.26
N GLU A 57 -2.89 -2.26 -7.56
CA GLU A 57 -3.56 -2.38 -6.27
C GLU A 57 -2.57 -2.08 -5.13
N LEU A 58 -2.94 -1.15 -4.25
CA LEU A 58 -2.17 -0.79 -3.06
C LEU A 58 -2.95 -1.16 -1.81
N VAL A 59 -2.27 -1.85 -0.88
CA VAL A 59 -2.80 -2.13 0.46
C VAL A 59 -2.26 -1.10 1.43
N LEU A 60 -3.17 -0.35 2.03
CA LEU A 60 -2.90 0.76 2.95
C LEU A 60 -3.22 0.35 4.39
N VAL A 61 -2.28 0.61 5.29
CA VAL A 61 -2.38 0.34 6.73
C VAL A 61 -2.07 1.63 7.49
N SER A 62 -2.81 1.90 8.57
CA SER A 62 -2.53 3.02 9.48
C SER A 62 -1.16 2.87 10.16
N GLU A 63 -0.40 3.94 10.28
CA GLU A 63 0.92 3.97 10.95
C GLU A 63 0.87 3.50 12.40
N ILE A 64 -0.29 3.61 13.08
CA ILE A 64 -0.49 3.06 14.44
C ILE A 64 -0.25 1.53 14.46
N THR A 65 -0.44 0.88 13.31
CA THR A 65 -0.23 -0.56 13.10
C THR A 65 1.18 -0.89 12.64
N PHE A 66 2.04 0.10 12.38
CA PHE A 66 3.45 -0.10 12.02
C PHE A 66 4.30 -0.44 13.26
N ASN A 67 3.87 -1.44 14.02
CA ASN A 67 4.83 -2.22 14.79
C ASN A 67 5.68 -2.97 13.75
N TYR A 68 6.93 -2.53 13.58
CA TYR A 68 7.98 -3.28 12.89
C TYR A 68 8.31 -4.54 13.71
N GLY A 69 7.33 -5.43 13.84
CA GLY A 69 7.50 -6.76 14.35
C GLY A 69 8.14 -7.59 13.27
N LYS A 70 9.43 -7.87 13.44
CA LYS A 70 10.01 -9.14 13.01
C LYS A 70 9.06 -10.29 13.42
N GLY A 71 8.19 -10.73 12.53
CA GLY A 71 7.79 -12.14 12.42
C GLY A 71 8.63 -12.67 11.26
N GLY A 72 9.72 -13.40 11.48
CA GLY A 72 9.69 -14.67 12.20
C GLY A 72 8.89 -15.63 11.32
N GLY A 73 9.60 -16.43 10.52
CA GLY A 73 9.02 -17.14 9.39
C GLY A 73 7.89 -18.11 9.72
N ASN A 74 7.19 -18.51 8.67
CA ASN A 74 6.72 -19.88 8.55
C ASN A 74 6.68 -20.26 7.07
N GLY A 75 7.76 -20.90 6.62
CA GLY A 75 7.60 -22.05 5.74
C GLY A 75 7.26 -23.27 6.61
N GLY A 76 6.28 -24.07 6.18
CA GLY A 76 5.78 -25.27 6.89
C GLY A 76 4.77 -24.92 7.99
N LEU A 77 3.55 -25.46 8.03
CA LEU A 77 2.94 -26.65 7.44
C LEU A 77 1.61 -26.31 6.74
#